data_AF-A0A0E0CIC0-F1
#
_entry.id   AF-A0A0E0CIC0-F1
#
_cell.length_a   1.000
_cell.length_b   1.000
_cell.length_c   1.000
_cell.angle_alpha   90.00
_cell.angle_beta   90.00
_cell.angle_gamma   90.00
#
_symmetry.space_group_name_H-M   'P 1'
#
loop_
_entity.id
_entity.type
_entity.pdbx_description
1 polymer ?
#
loop_
_entity_poly.entity_id
_entity_poly.type
_entity_poly.pdbx_seq_one_letter_code
_entity_poly.pdbx_strand_id
1 'polypeptide(L)'
;MAPNGEASSAVVAAVATFIGNHLGHGGDKQRHELHGSDGHDHKEMELLATMTGGGESIPAAEEQQVVEEAECECCGMSEECTAAYVGAVRRRFSGRWVCGLCAEAVAEEAGKKKGGEREAALAAHMAVCRRFNGFGRTHPALFQADAMRHILRKLSAAAAAPGSPKPTNTSRRHLTTAEGSIKATGGMVIS
;
A
#
# COMPACT_ATOMS: atom_id res chain seq x y z
N MET A 1 20.81 28.09 26.27
CA MET A 1 21.84 27.07 26.01
C MET A 1 21.43 25.78 26.71
N ALA A 2 21.25 24.69 25.98
CA ALA A 2 21.10 23.35 26.55
C ALA A 2 22.49 22.74 26.80
N PRO A 3 22.73 22.01 27.90
CA PRO A 3 23.95 21.24 28.05
C PRO A 3 23.84 19.92 27.27
N ASN A 4 24.90 19.63 26.50
CA ASN A 4 25.13 18.37 25.82
C ASN A 4 25.31 17.25 26.87
N GLY A 5 24.45 16.25 26.84
CA GLY A 5 24.59 15.02 27.61
C GLY A 5 25.33 13.97 26.78
N GLU A 6 26.54 13.65 27.19
CA GLU A 6 27.37 12.58 26.64
C GLU A 6 26.69 11.23 26.88
N ALA A 7 26.20 10.58 25.82
CA ALA A 7 25.68 9.23 25.93
C ALA A 7 26.85 8.25 26.13
N SER A 8 26.78 7.47 27.21
CA SER A 8 27.77 6.45 27.57
C SER A 8 28.07 5.53 26.39
N SER A 9 29.35 5.32 26.05
CA SER A 9 29.81 4.48 24.92
C SER A 9 29.14 3.09 24.86
N ALA A 10 28.70 2.56 26.00
CA ALA A 10 27.96 1.31 26.12
C ALA A 10 26.54 1.33 25.48
N VAL A 11 25.81 2.45 25.52
CA VAL A 11 24.47 2.53 24.88
C VAL A 11 24.57 2.64 23.35
N VAL A 12 25.62 3.26 22.83
CA VAL A 12 25.88 3.31 21.38
C VAL A 12 26.22 1.91 20.85
N ALA A 13 27.04 1.15 21.58
CA ALA A 13 27.37 -0.24 21.25
C ALA A 13 26.14 -1.18 21.32
N ALA A 14 25.27 -0.99 22.31
CA ALA A 14 24.04 -1.79 22.44
C ALA A 14 23.05 -1.54 21.29
N VAL A 15 22.89 -0.30 20.83
CA VAL A 15 22.03 0.04 19.68
C VAL A 15 22.60 -0.49 18.35
N ALA A 16 23.93 -0.42 18.16
CA ALA A 16 24.59 -0.96 16.98
C ALA A 16 24.42 -2.49 16.86
N THR A 17 24.41 -3.21 17.99
CA THR A 17 24.21 -4.67 18.02
C THR A 17 22.75 -5.05 17.73
N PHE A 18 21.79 -4.20 18.11
CA PHE A 18 20.37 -4.40 17.78
C PHE A 18 20.08 -4.28 16.28
N ILE A 19 20.72 -3.32 15.59
CA ILE A 19 20.54 -3.11 14.15
C ILE A 19 21.24 -4.24 13.35
N GLY A 20 22.43 -4.67 13.78
CA GLY A 20 23.16 -5.76 13.13
C GLY A 20 22.43 -7.11 13.17
N ASN A 21 21.74 -7.41 14.27
CA ASN A 21 21.08 -8.72 14.44
C ASN A 21 19.65 -8.80 13.86
N HIS A 22 19.03 -7.68 13.50
CA HIS A 22 17.69 -7.65 12.91
C HIS A 22 17.66 -7.42 11.39
N LEU A 23 18.75 -6.95 10.77
CA LEU A 23 18.76 -6.54 9.35
C LEU A 23 19.78 -7.26 8.46
N GLY A 24 20.45 -8.32 8.92
CA GLY A 24 21.57 -8.91 8.20
C GLY A 24 21.59 -10.43 8.07
N HIS A 25 20.71 -11.02 7.24
CA HIS A 25 21.08 -12.12 6.31
C HIS A 25 19.90 -12.52 5.43
N GLY A 26 20.02 -12.26 4.12
CA GLY A 26 19.03 -12.66 3.10
C GLY A 26 19.41 -12.13 1.72
N GLY A 27 20.68 -12.26 1.34
CA GLY A 27 21.18 -11.88 0.02
C GLY A 27 21.05 -13.04 -0.97
N ASP A 28 19.82 -13.44 -1.31
CA ASP A 28 19.58 -14.29 -2.48
C ASP A 28 19.52 -13.42 -3.74
N LYS A 29 20.54 -13.59 -4.59
CA LYS A 29 20.57 -13.06 -5.96
C LYS A 29 19.51 -13.78 -6.80
N GLN A 30 18.27 -13.33 -6.77
CA GLN A 30 17.34 -13.55 -7.86
C GLN A 30 17.25 -12.25 -8.68
N ARG A 31 18.12 -12.17 -9.68
CA ARG A 31 18.04 -11.17 -10.75
C ARG A 31 16.71 -11.43 -11.47
N HIS A 32 15.68 -10.63 -11.22
CA HIS A 32 14.53 -10.57 -12.10
C HIS A 32 14.99 -9.84 -13.36
N GLU A 33 15.27 -10.59 -14.42
CA GLU A 33 15.29 -10.05 -15.76
C GLU A 33 13.91 -9.42 -16.00
N LEU A 34 13.89 -8.10 -16.15
CA LEU A 34 12.77 -7.39 -16.73
C LEU A 34 12.68 -7.84 -18.19
N HIS A 35 11.89 -8.89 -18.43
CA HIS A 35 11.45 -9.23 -19.78
C HIS A 35 10.59 -8.06 -20.27
N GLY A 36 11.22 -7.19 -21.05
CA GLY A 36 10.53 -6.30 -21.97
C GLY A 36 9.67 -7.18 -22.88
N SER A 37 8.36 -6.99 -22.82
CA SER A 37 7.48 -7.47 -23.87
C SER A 37 7.41 -6.39 -24.95
N ASP A 38 8.49 -6.31 -25.72
CA ASP A 38 8.44 -5.75 -27.06
C ASP A 38 7.59 -6.71 -27.91
N GLY A 39 6.32 -6.37 -28.06
CA GLY A 39 5.36 -7.08 -28.89
C GLY A 39 4.63 -6.09 -29.79
N HIS A 40 5.39 -5.32 -30.58
CA HIS A 40 4.82 -4.60 -31.71
C HIS A 40 4.96 -5.48 -32.95
N ASP A 41 3.83 -6.01 -33.43
CA ASP A 41 3.64 -6.56 -34.77
C ASP A 41 3.91 -5.48 -35.82
N HIS A 42 5.18 -5.25 -36.15
CA HIS A 42 5.58 -4.50 -37.34
C HIS A 42 5.63 -5.44 -38.53
N LYS A 43 4.45 -5.79 -39.06
CA LYS A 43 4.33 -6.30 -40.42
C LYS A 43 3.87 -5.17 -41.34
N GLU A 44 4.87 -4.58 -41.98
CA GLU A 44 4.86 -4.07 -43.35
C GLU A 44 3.63 -3.27 -43.84
N MET A 45 3.81 -1.95 -43.88
CA MET A 45 3.30 -1.13 -44.98
C MET A 45 4.33 -0.03 -45.25
N GLU A 46 5.45 -0.43 -45.83
CA GLU A 46 6.29 0.49 -46.59
C GLU A 46 5.87 0.36 -48.05
N LEU A 47 5.04 1.28 -48.53
CA LEU A 47 4.98 1.60 -49.95
C LEU A 47 4.92 3.12 -50.08
N LEU A 48 6.09 3.69 -50.31
CA LEU A 48 6.29 5.08 -50.72
C LEU A 48 5.43 5.41 -51.95
N ALA A 49 4.90 6.64 -52.00
CA ALA A 49 5.30 7.59 -53.04
C ALA A 49 4.64 8.96 -52.83
N THR A 50 5.47 9.95 -52.53
CA THR A 50 5.62 11.22 -53.28
C THR A 50 4.36 11.80 -53.92
N MET A 51 3.91 12.98 -53.46
CA MET A 51 3.65 14.14 -54.33
C MET A 51 3.87 15.46 -53.57
N THR A 52 4.49 16.37 -54.31
CA THR A 52 4.93 17.72 -54.01
C THR A 52 3.79 18.73 -53.90
N GLY A 53 3.92 19.69 -52.97
CA GLY A 53 3.60 21.10 -53.19
C GLY A 53 2.17 21.57 -52.92
N GLY A 54 2.04 22.56 -52.03
CA GLY A 54 0.82 23.36 -51.85
C GLY A 54 0.83 24.09 -50.53
N GLY A 55 1.30 25.34 -50.52
CA GLY A 55 1.20 26.21 -49.36
C GLY A 55 -0.26 26.53 -49.07
N GLU A 56 -0.75 26.06 -47.93
CA GLU A 56 -1.91 26.59 -47.25
C GLU A 56 -1.46 26.84 -45.81
N SER A 57 -1.41 28.09 -45.39
CA SER A 57 -1.09 28.45 -44.01
C SER A 57 -2.15 27.85 -43.09
N ILE A 58 -1.77 26.75 -42.43
CA ILE A 58 -2.55 26.16 -41.33
C ILE A 58 -2.67 27.25 -40.27
N PRO A 59 -3.89 27.67 -39.88
CA PRO A 59 -4.01 28.56 -38.74
C PRO A 59 -3.47 27.80 -37.53
N ALA A 60 -2.55 28.45 -36.81
CA ALA A 60 -2.14 28.05 -35.47
C ALA A 60 -3.37 28.13 -34.55
N ALA A 61 -4.25 27.14 -34.67
CA ALA A 61 -5.17 26.79 -33.61
C ALA A 61 -4.27 26.16 -32.55
N GLU A 62 -3.95 26.97 -31.54
CA GLU A 62 -3.42 26.47 -30.28
C GLU A 62 -4.29 25.29 -29.88
N GLU A 63 -3.75 24.07 -29.98
CA GLU A 63 -4.37 22.86 -29.49
C GLU A 63 -4.25 22.90 -27.96
N GLN A 64 -5.00 23.83 -27.36
CA GLN A 64 -5.25 23.88 -25.93
C GLN A 64 -6.05 22.62 -25.62
N GLN A 65 -5.33 21.55 -25.27
CA GLN A 65 -5.94 20.36 -24.70
C GLN A 65 -6.77 20.83 -23.52
N VAL A 66 -8.09 20.83 -23.68
CA VAL A 66 -9.02 21.27 -22.63
C VAL A 66 -8.79 20.35 -21.44
N VAL A 67 -8.16 20.90 -20.41
CA VAL A 67 -7.94 20.26 -19.13
C VAL A 67 -9.16 20.53 -18.28
N GLU A 68 -9.78 19.46 -17.80
CA GLU A 68 -10.95 19.47 -16.94
C GLU A 68 -10.57 18.89 -15.58
N GLU A 69 -11.19 19.37 -14.51
CA GLU A 69 -11.07 18.78 -13.18
C GLU A 69 -12.07 17.63 -13.05
N ALA A 70 -11.58 16.41 -12.75
CA ALA A 70 -12.40 15.21 -12.67
C ALA A 70 -12.26 14.51 -11.30
N GLU A 71 -13.37 14.36 -10.58
CA GLU A 71 -13.39 13.74 -9.25
C GLU A 71 -13.43 12.20 -9.32
N CYS A 72 -12.40 11.55 -8.80
CA CYS A 72 -12.32 10.09 -8.77
C CYS A 72 -13.46 9.46 -7.98
N GLU A 73 -14.23 8.58 -8.62
CA GLU A 73 -15.40 7.98 -7.99
C GLU A 73 -15.07 6.85 -6.99
N CYS A 74 -13.79 6.54 -6.77
CA CYS A 74 -13.32 5.63 -5.72
C CYS A 74 -13.01 6.40 -4.44
N CYS A 75 -12.15 7.41 -4.54
CA CYS A 75 -11.54 8.07 -3.38
C CYS A 75 -11.93 9.56 -3.19
N GLY A 76 -12.71 10.13 -4.10
CA GLY A 76 -13.18 11.53 -4.05
C GLY A 76 -12.09 12.58 -4.25
N MET A 77 -10.90 12.18 -4.74
CA MET A 77 -9.83 13.12 -5.07
C MET A 77 -10.02 13.62 -6.50
N SER A 78 -9.91 14.93 -6.70
CA SER A 78 -9.89 15.57 -8.02
C SER A 78 -8.52 15.45 -8.67
N GLU A 79 -8.50 15.22 -9.98
CA GLU A 79 -7.30 15.32 -10.82
C GLU A 79 -7.59 16.18 -12.05
N GLU A 80 -6.60 16.97 -12.48
CA GLU A 80 -6.62 17.71 -13.75
C GLU A 80 -6.32 16.74 -14.90
N CYS A 81 -7.23 16.61 -15.85
CA CYS A 81 -7.17 15.59 -16.90
C CYS A 81 -7.68 16.11 -18.23
N THR A 82 -7.12 15.59 -19.33
CA THR A 82 -7.68 15.84 -20.66
C THR A 82 -8.94 15.02 -20.88
N ALA A 83 -9.92 15.56 -21.60
CA ALA A 83 -11.15 14.84 -21.94
C ALA A 83 -10.89 13.48 -22.62
N ALA A 84 -9.84 13.40 -23.46
CA ALA A 84 -9.40 12.17 -24.10
C ALA A 84 -8.97 11.10 -23.09
N TYR A 85 -8.20 11.50 -22.06
CA TYR A 85 -7.77 10.61 -20.99
C TYR A 85 -8.95 10.13 -20.14
N VAL A 86 -9.87 11.04 -19.76
CA VAL A 86 -11.11 10.68 -19.07
C VAL A 86 -11.92 9.63 -19.83
N GLY A 87 -12.08 9.81 -21.15
CA GLY A 87 -12.74 8.84 -22.00
C GLY A 87 -12.04 7.48 -22.03
N ALA A 88 -10.70 7.45 -22.09
CA ALA A 88 -9.93 6.21 -22.07
C ALA A 88 -10.06 5.47 -20.74
N VAL A 89 -10.02 6.17 -19.61
CA VAL A 89 -10.20 5.59 -18.28
C VAL A 89 -11.61 5.02 -18.13
N ARG A 90 -12.66 5.77 -18.49
CA ARG A 90 -14.04 5.29 -18.42
C ARG A 90 -14.28 4.01 -19.22
N ARG A 91 -13.70 3.89 -20.42
CA ARG A 91 -13.77 2.64 -21.21
C ARG A 91 -13.16 1.43 -20.49
N ARG A 92 -12.13 1.66 -19.67
CA ARG A 92 -11.41 0.59 -18.96
C ARG A 92 -12.06 0.22 -17.63
N PHE A 93 -12.81 1.13 -17.00
CA PHE A 93 -13.36 0.95 -15.64
C PHE A 93 -14.88 1.00 -15.60
N SER A 94 -15.55 0.26 -16.49
CA SER A 94 -17.02 0.11 -16.51
C SER A 94 -17.77 1.45 -16.53
N GLY A 95 -17.26 2.41 -17.32
CA GLY A 95 -17.84 3.75 -17.47
C GLY A 95 -17.43 4.74 -16.39
N ARG A 96 -16.64 4.33 -15.39
CA ARG A 96 -16.31 5.13 -14.22
C ARG A 96 -14.99 5.88 -14.37
N TRP A 97 -14.94 7.09 -13.84
CA TRP A 97 -13.69 7.84 -13.72
C TRP A 97 -12.95 7.43 -12.44
N VAL A 98 -11.67 7.05 -12.60
CA VAL A 98 -10.80 6.56 -11.54
C VAL A 98 -9.44 7.24 -11.67
N CYS A 99 -8.96 7.85 -10.59
CA CYS A 99 -7.65 8.50 -10.56
C CYS A 99 -6.50 7.53 -10.80
N GLY A 100 -5.33 8.06 -11.17
CA GLY A 100 -4.14 7.25 -11.48
C GLY A 100 -3.76 6.26 -10.36
N LEU A 101 -3.82 6.69 -9.10
CA LEU A 101 -3.47 5.82 -7.95
C LEU A 101 -4.48 4.69 -7.73
N CYS A 102 -5.78 4.98 -7.89
CA CYS A 102 -6.81 3.95 -7.75
C CYS A 102 -6.79 2.99 -8.95
N ALA A 103 -6.43 3.48 -10.14
CA ALA A 103 -6.31 2.66 -11.33
C ALA A 103 -5.22 1.58 -11.18
N GLU A 104 -4.05 1.95 -10.65
CA GLU A 104 -2.97 1.01 -10.33
C GLU A 104 -3.37 0.01 -9.25
N ALA A 105 -4.03 0.48 -8.18
CA ALA A 105 -4.51 -0.40 -7.13
C ALA A 105 -5.52 -1.44 -7.65
N VAL A 106 -6.43 -1.05 -8.54
CA VAL A 106 -7.38 -1.99 -9.16
C VAL A 106 -6.67 -2.99 -10.08
N ALA A 107 -5.66 -2.55 -10.84
CA ALA A 107 -4.86 -3.44 -11.67
C ALA A 107 -4.12 -4.49 -10.83
N GLU A 108 -3.56 -4.08 -9.70
CA GLU A 108 -2.87 -4.96 -8.75
C GLU A 108 -3.84 -5.98 -8.11
N GLU A 109 -5.03 -5.54 -7.69
CA GLU A 109 -6.07 -6.43 -7.17
C GLU A 109 -6.59 -7.43 -8.22
N ALA A 110 -6.71 -7.02 -9.48
CA ALA A 110 -7.09 -7.90 -10.58
C ALA A 110 -6.02 -8.99 -10.82
N GLY A 111 -4.73 -8.65 -10.68
CA GLY A 111 -3.61 -9.60 -10.82
C GLY A 111 -3.50 -10.66 -9.72
N LYS A 112 -4.01 -10.39 -8.50
CA LYS A 112 -3.94 -11.33 -7.36
C LYS A 112 -4.75 -12.61 -7.54
N LYS A 113 -5.82 -12.56 -8.34
CA LYS A 113 -6.70 -13.72 -8.58
C LYS A 113 -6.40 -14.26 -9.97
N LYS A 114 -6.14 -15.56 -10.11
CA LYS A 114 -6.02 -16.20 -11.44
C LYS A 114 -7.35 -16.01 -12.18
N GLY A 115 -7.35 -15.21 -13.24
CA GLY A 115 -8.56 -14.82 -13.97
C GLY A 115 -9.37 -13.71 -13.31
N GLY A 116 -8.73 -12.84 -12.50
CA GLY A 116 -9.39 -11.75 -11.80
C GLY A 116 -10.10 -10.80 -12.75
N GLU A 117 -11.44 -10.77 -12.63
CA GLU A 117 -12.27 -9.82 -13.36
C GLU A 117 -11.98 -8.40 -12.87
N ARG A 118 -11.58 -7.52 -13.78
CA ARG A 118 -11.27 -6.11 -13.50
C ARG A 118 -12.43 -5.38 -12.82
N GLU A 119 -13.66 -5.71 -13.19
CA GLU A 119 -14.86 -5.14 -12.57
C GLU A 119 -15.01 -5.57 -11.11
N ALA A 120 -14.78 -6.85 -10.81
CA ALA A 120 -14.78 -7.35 -9.43
C ALA A 120 -13.65 -6.71 -8.59
N ALA A 121 -12.47 -6.51 -9.18
CA ALA A 121 -11.36 -5.80 -8.54
C ALA A 121 -11.71 -4.33 -8.27
N LEU A 122 -12.34 -3.65 -9.24
CA LEU A 122 -12.84 -2.28 -9.08
C LEU A 122 -13.86 -2.19 -7.95
N ALA A 123 -14.86 -3.08 -7.93
CA ALA A 123 -15.87 -3.10 -6.87
C ALA A 123 -15.27 -3.33 -5.48
N ALA A 124 -14.31 -4.25 -5.36
CA ALA A 124 -13.59 -4.51 -4.12
C ALA A 124 -12.80 -3.28 -3.65
N HIS A 125 -12.05 -2.64 -4.57
CA HIS A 125 -11.27 -1.44 -4.27
C HIS A 125 -12.18 -0.28 -3.83
N MET A 126 -13.28 -0.05 -4.53
CA MET A 126 -14.27 0.95 -4.16
C MET A 126 -14.83 0.75 -2.75
N ALA A 127 -15.12 -0.49 -2.35
CA ALA A 127 -15.61 -0.77 -1.01
C ALA A 127 -14.58 -0.38 0.07
N VAL A 128 -13.29 -0.63 -0.20
CA VAL A 128 -12.19 -0.21 0.68
C VAL A 128 -12.09 1.31 0.73
N CYS A 129 -12.09 2.00 -0.41
CA CYS A 129 -12.01 3.46 -0.46
C CYS A 129 -13.20 4.14 0.21
N ARG A 130 -14.44 3.70 -0.04
CA ARG A 130 -15.64 4.26 0.63
C ARG A 130 -15.55 4.09 2.14
N ARG A 131 -15.13 2.92 2.61
CA ARG A 131 -14.96 2.66 4.05
C ARG A 131 -13.88 3.56 4.66
N PHE A 132 -12.74 3.69 3.99
CA PHE A 132 -11.65 4.55 4.44
C PHE A 132 -12.07 6.03 4.45
N ASN A 133 -12.76 6.49 3.41
CA ASN A 133 -13.16 7.88 3.29
C ASN A 133 -14.28 8.27 4.24
N GLY A 134 -15.26 7.37 4.47
CA GLY A 134 -16.39 7.63 5.36
C GLY A 134 -16.05 7.49 6.85
N PHE A 135 -15.20 6.52 7.20
CA PHE A 135 -14.90 6.21 8.61
C PHE A 135 -13.40 6.24 8.92
N GLY A 136 -12.55 5.73 8.03
CA GLY A 136 -11.11 5.64 8.26
C GLY A 136 -10.43 7.00 8.48
N ARG A 137 -10.83 8.03 7.72
CA ARG A 137 -10.30 9.40 7.83
C ARG A 137 -10.79 10.13 9.07
N THR A 138 -12.07 9.97 9.42
CA THR A 138 -12.71 10.64 10.57
C THR A 138 -12.35 9.97 11.90
N HIS A 139 -12.07 8.67 11.89
CA HIS A 139 -11.74 7.89 13.09
C HIS A 139 -10.49 6.99 12.90
N PRO A 140 -9.29 7.57 12.68
CA PRO A 140 -8.09 6.79 12.34
C PRO A 140 -7.71 5.73 13.38
N ALA A 141 -7.81 6.08 14.67
CA ALA A 141 -7.49 5.15 15.76
C ALA A 141 -8.45 3.95 15.82
N LEU A 142 -9.75 4.17 15.59
CA LEU A 142 -10.74 3.08 15.55
C LEU A 142 -10.58 2.22 14.31
N PHE A 143 -10.26 2.82 13.17
CA PHE A 143 -9.98 2.09 11.93
C PHE A 143 -8.75 1.20 12.07
N GLN A 144 -7.67 1.71 12.68
CA GLN A 144 -6.49 0.92 13.01
C GLN A 144 -6.80 -0.20 14.02
N ALA A 145 -7.55 0.09 15.08
CA ALA A 145 -7.97 -0.91 16.05
C ALA A 145 -8.81 -2.03 15.40
N ASP A 146 -9.68 -1.69 14.45
CA ASP A 146 -10.45 -2.69 13.70
C ASP A 146 -9.56 -3.56 12.80
N ALA A 147 -8.57 -2.95 12.13
CA ALA A 147 -7.59 -3.70 11.36
C ALA A 147 -6.81 -4.70 12.26
N MET A 148 -6.39 -4.27 13.45
CA MET A 148 -5.74 -5.16 14.43
C MET A 148 -6.65 -6.29 14.88
N ARG A 149 -7.93 -6.00 15.17
CA ARG A 149 -8.93 -7.03 15.51
C ARG A 149 -9.11 -8.03 14.38
N HIS A 150 -9.14 -7.58 13.14
CA HIS A 150 -9.24 -8.45 11.97
C HIS A 150 -8.05 -9.41 11.84
N ILE A 151 -6.83 -8.90 12.04
CA ILE A 151 -5.61 -9.72 12.04
C ILE A 151 -5.69 -10.79 13.13
N LEU A 152 -6.00 -10.41 14.37
CA LEU A 152 -6.10 -11.36 15.49
C LEU A 152 -7.16 -12.45 15.25
N ARG A 153 -8.32 -12.09 14.68
CA ARG A 153 -9.38 -13.05 14.31
C ARG A 153 -8.92 -14.03 13.22
N LYS A 154 -8.18 -13.56 12.22
CA LYS A 154 -7.62 -14.44 11.17
C LYS A 154 -6.60 -15.42 11.75
N LEU A 155 -5.72 -14.93 12.62
CA LEU A 155 -4.71 -15.77 13.26
C LEU A 155 -5.34 -16.82 14.19
N SER A 156 -6.37 -16.45 14.96
CA SER A 156 -7.08 -17.41 15.83
C SER A 156 -7.87 -18.44 15.04
N ALA A 157 -8.55 -18.03 13.95
CA ALA A 157 -9.25 -18.96 13.06
C ALA A 157 -8.29 -19.94 12.37
N ALA A 158 -7.12 -19.47 11.93
CA ALA A 158 -6.09 -20.33 11.36
C ALA A 158 -5.53 -21.33 12.39
N ALA A 159 -5.38 -20.92 13.65
CA ALA A 159 -4.96 -21.81 14.73
C ALA A 159 -6.02 -22.87 15.08
N ALA A 160 -7.30 -22.53 14.97
CA ALA A 160 -8.43 -23.43 15.25
C ALA A 160 -8.77 -24.40 14.10
N ALA A 161 -8.17 -24.24 12.91
CA ALA A 161 -8.41 -25.13 11.78
C ALA A 161 -7.80 -26.54 12.03
N PRO A 162 -8.52 -27.63 11.73
CA PRO A 162 -7.97 -28.98 11.86
C PRO A 162 -6.75 -29.16 10.95
N GLY A 163 -5.59 -29.53 11.53
CA GLY A 163 -4.32 -29.71 10.80
C GLY A 163 -3.33 -28.55 10.92
N SER A 164 -3.61 -27.53 11.73
CA SER A 164 -2.67 -26.45 12.02
C SER A 164 -1.40 -26.96 12.74
N PRO A 165 -0.18 -26.50 12.35
CA PRO A 165 1.04 -26.86 13.06
C PRO A 165 0.94 -26.37 14.51
N LYS A 166 1.05 -27.30 15.45
CA LYS A 166 1.02 -27.03 16.89
C LYS A 166 2.10 -25.97 17.19
N PRO A 167 1.77 -24.82 17.81
CA PRO A 167 2.79 -23.84 18.14
C PRO A 167 3.80 -24.52 19.09
N THR A 168 5.01 -24.78 18.59
CA THR A 168 6.12 -25.24 19.42
C THR A 168 6.42 -24.11 20.38
N ASN A 169 6.15 -24.37 21.66
CA ASN A 169 6.36 -23.43 22.75
C ASN A 169 7.87 -23.17 22.93
N THR A 170 8.42 -22.22 22.19
CA THR A 170 9.79 -21.69 22.39
C THR A 170 9.78 -20.21 22.75
N SER A 171 8.60 -19.62 23.03
CA SER A 171 8.53 -18.26 23.56
C SER A 171 7.41 -18.10 24.59
N ARG A 172 7.48 -18.86 25.68
CA ARG A 172 6.97 -18.36 26.95
C ARG A 172 7.91 -17.25 27.40
N ARG A 173 7.71 -16.03 26.90
CA ARG A 173 8.31 -14.84 27.53
C ARG A 173 7.65 -14.72 28.90
N HIS A 174 8.43 -15.06 29.91
CA HIS A 174 8.11 -14.87 31.31
C HIS A 174 7.89 -13.37 31.53
N LEU A 175 6.62 -12.95 31.61
CA LEU A 175 6.26 -11.63 32.10
C LEU A 175 6.55 -11.67 33.61
N THR A 176 7.75 -11.26 34.02
CA THR A 176 8.04 -11.03 35.43
C THR A 176 7.21 -9.82 35.85
N THR A 177 6.07 -10.06 36.48
CA THR A 177 5.46 -9.08 37.38
C THR A 177 6.49 -8.89 38.51
N ALA A 178 7.17 -7.74 38.52
CA ALA A 178 7.97 -7.36 39.67
C ALA A 178 7.01 -7.00 40.80
N GLU A 179 6.73 -7.97 41.68
CA GLU A 179 6.05 -7.71 42.93
C GLU A 179 6.99 -6.91 43.84
N GLY A 180 6.72 -5.61 43.96
CA GLY A 180 7.36 -4.75 44.95
C GLY A 180 6.89 -5.14 46.34
N SER A 181 7.71 -5.92 47.05
CA SER A 181 7.56 -6.21 48.48
C SER A 181 7.87 -4.95 49.29
N ILE A 182 6.84 -4.22 49.71
CA ILE A 182 6.95 -3.23 50.78
C ILE A 182 6.86 -3.95 52.13
N LYS A 183 8.01 -4.15 52.76
CA LYS A 183 8.16 -4.72 54.09
C LYS A 183 7.70 -3.70 55.14
N ALA A 184 6.46 -3.84 55.64
CA ALA A 184 6.00 -3.08 56.80
C ALA A 184 6.58 -3.71 58.08
N THR A 185 7.52 -3.01 58.71
CA THR A 185 7.97 -3.30 60.08
C THR A 185 7.32 -2.29 61.04
N GLY A 186 6.53 -2.77 61.99
CA GLY A 186 6.00 -1.94 63.07
C GLY A 186 4.86 -2.62 63.81
N GLY A 187 5.19 -3.40 64.84
CA GLY A 187 4.22 -3.98 65.76
C GLY A 187 3.76 -2.97 66.81
N MET A 188 2.52 -3.15 67.29
CA MET A 188 2.06 -2.65 68.58
C MET A 188 1.16 -3.73 69.18
N VAL A 189 1.64 -4.34 70.26
CA VAL A 189 0.93 -5.33 71.06
C VAL A 189 -0.13 -4.63 71.91
N ILE A 190 -1.31 -5.23 72.00
CA ILE A 190 -2.40 -4.78 72.85
C ILE A 190 -2.42 -5.73 74.06
N SER A 191 -2.24 -5.19 75.26
CA SER A 191 -2.62 -5.80 76.54
C SER A 191 -2.95 -4.68 77.51
#